data_AF-A0A0F8EW26-F1
#
_entry.id   AF-A0A0F8EW26-F1
#
_cell.length_a   1.000
_cell.length_b   1.000
_cell.length_c   1.000
_cell.angle_alpha   90.00
_cell.angle_beta   90.00
_cell.angle_gamma   90.00
#
_symmetry.space_group_name_H-M   'P 1'
#
loop_
_entity.id
_entity.type
_entity.pdbx_description
1 polymer ?
#
loop_
_entity_poly.entity_id
_entity_poly.type
_entity_poly.pdbx_seq_one_letter_code
_entity_poly.pdbx_strand_id
1 'polypeptide(L)'
;MLKMEEWLLIRDLYSQGFSISKIARQTGYARETVRKYLNKKTVPEPQKRPGRKSKLDPYKPYILEKLNEGPYTASRLYREIKEMGFDGGKTIVKDLVREVRPKQGVSAILRYETKPGVQAQVDWGELGTIEVDGKLKKLFCFNMILGYSRMRYVEFTLSIDTSTLIQCHLNAFEHFEGFTQEILYDNM
;
A
#
# COMPACT_ATOMS: atom_id res chain seq x y z
N MET A 1 2.81 28.44 -26.07
CA MET A 1 3.96 27.73 -26.70
C MET A 1 3.38 27.09 -27.94
N LEU A 2 3.99 27.26 -29.12
CA LEU A 2 3.43 26.72 -30.36
C LEU A 2 3.48 25.20 -30.36
N LYS A 3 2.38 24.55 -30.74
CA LYS A 3 2.36 23.12 -31.04
C LYS A 3 3.16 22.84 -32.33
N MET A 4 3.54 21.58 -32.54
CA MET A 4 4.26 21.15 -33.75
C MET A 4 3.55 21.59 -35.04
N GLU A 5 2.23 21.38 -35.10
CA GLU A 5 1.40 21.70 -36.27
C GLU A 5 1.43 23.21 -36.59
N GLU A 6 1.32 24.05 -35.57
CA GLU A 6 1.33 25.51 -35.69
C GLU A 6 2.73 26.01 -36.14
N TRP A 7 3.80 25.34 -35.71
CA TRP A 7 5.16 25.64 -36.13
C TRP A 7 5.42 25.27 -37.59
N LEU A 8 4.94 24.11 -38.04
CA LEU A 8 5.03 23.68 -39.44
C LEU A 8 4.25 24.62 -40.36
N LEU A 9 3.04 25.01 -39.96
CA LEU A 9 2.21 25.97 -40.69
C LEU A 9 2.93 27.33 -40.87
N ILE A 10 3.59 27.85 -39.83
CA ILE A 10 4.35 29.11 -39.93
C ILE A 10 5.51 28.98 -40.93
N ARG A 11 6.20 27.83 -40.97
CA ARG A 11 7.31 27.60 -41.92
C ARG A 11 6.83 27.41 -43.36
N ASP A 12 5.73 26.71 -43.56
CA ASP A 12 5.11 26.52 -44.87
C ASP A 12 4.60 27.84 -45.46
N LEU A 13 3.92 28.67 -44.65
CA LEU A 13 3.53 30.00 -45.09
C LEU A 13 4.74 30.89 -45.43
N TYR A 14 5.85 30.72 -44.73
CA TYR A 14 7.08 31.46 -45.02
C TYR A 14 7.79 30.96 -46.30
N SER A 15 7.81 29.65 -46.56
CA SER A 15 8.37 29.09 -47.81
C SER A 15 7.56 29.49 -49.04
N GLN A 16 6.25 29.68 -48.88
CA GLN A 16 5.35 30.23 -49.90
C GLN A 16 5.53 31.75 -50.14
N GLY A 17 6.47 32.40 -49.45
CA GLY A 17 6.83 33.80 -49.68
C GLY A 17 5.96 34.83 -48.94
N PHE A 18 5.13 34.41 -47.99
CA PHE A 18 4.33 35.35 -47.20
C PHE A 18 5.21 36.15 -46.22
N SER A 19 4.95 37.45 -46.11
CA SER A 19 5.65 38.30 -45.14
C SER A 19 5.26 37.96 -43.71
N ILE A 20 6.18 38.18 -42.76
CA ILE A 20 5.95 37.95 -41.31
C ILE A 20 4.67 38.63 -40.82
N SER A 21 4.34 39.81 -41.35
CA SER A 21 3.10 40.54 -41.04
C SER A 21 1.83 39.83 -41.51
N LYS A 22 1.89 39.15 -42.66
CA LYS A 22 0.76 38.40 -43.21
C LYS A 22 0.58 37.06 -42.47
N ILE A 23 1.68 36.39 -42.14
CA ILE A 23 1.69 35.17 -41.32
C ILE A 23 1.12 35.45 -39.93
N ALA A 24 1.51 36.55 -39.28
CA ALA A 24 0.99 36.96 -37.98
C ALA A 24 -0.54 37.21 -38.00
N ARG A 25 -1.05 37.83 -39.07
CA ARG A 25 -2.50 38.05 -39.25
C ARG A 25 -3.27 36.76 -39.48
N GLN A 26 -2.68 35.81 -40.22
CA GLN A 26 -3.34 34.56 -40.59
C GLN A 26 -3.29 33.51 -39.47
N THR A 27 -2.23 33.50 -38.68
CA THR A 27 -2.03 32.54 -37.57
C THR A 27 -2.46 33.08 -36.20
N GLY A 28 -2.71 34.39 -36.10
CA GLY A 28 -3.09 35.05 -34.84
C GLY A 28 -1.94 35.27 -33.85
N TYR A 29 -0.72 34.84 -34.18
CA TYR A 29 0.46 35.05 -33.32
C TYR A 29 1.10 36.42 -33.54
N ALA A 30 1.65 37.00 -32.47
CA ALA A 30 2.44 38.22 -32.56
C ALA A 30 3.64 38.05 -33.51
N ARG A 31 3.97 39.11 -34.26
CA ARG A 31 5.09 39.13 -35.22
C ARG A 31 6.42 38.66 -34.61
N GLU A 32 6.65 38.99 -33.35
CA GLU A 32 7.84 38.55 -32.59
C GLU A 32 7.87 37.04 -32.38
N THR A 33 6.71 36.42 -32.14
CA THR A 33 6.58 34.97 -32.00
C THR A 33 6.84 34.29 -33.34
N VAL A 34 6.23 34.79 -34.42
CA VAL A 34 6.49 34.27 -35.78
C VAL A 34 8.00 34.35 -36.12
N ARG A 35 8.64 35.51 -35.88
CA ARG A 35 10.08 35.71 -36.13
C ARG A 35 10.95 34.78 -35.28
N LYS A 36 10.63 34.64 -33.98
CA LYS A 36 11.35 33.77 -33.05
C LYS A 36 11.32 32.31 -33.48
N TYR A 37 10.18 31.83 -33.99
CA TYR A 37 10.01 30.43 -34.35
C TYR A 37 10.44 30.09 -35.79
N LEU A 38 10.48 31.08 -36.70
CA LEU A 38 11.15 30.93 -38.00
C LEU A 38 12.67 30.77 -37.86
N ASN A 39 13.29 31.51 -36.92
CA ASN A 39 14.72 31.44 -36.65
C ASN A 39 15.14 30.17 -35.88
N LYS A 40 14.19 29.43 -35.28
CA LYS A 40 14.48 28.14 -34.65
C LYS A 40 14.57 27.04 -35.72
N LYS A 41 15.71 26.36 -35.78
CA LYS A 41 15.93 25.23 -36.71
C LYS A 41 15.23 23.94 -36.26
N THR A 42 15.00 23.79 -34.96
CA THR A 42 14.44 22.61 -34.33
C THR A 42 13.02 22.83 -33.84
N VAL A 43 12.28 21.73 -33.75
CA VAL A 43 10.93 21.66 -33.19
C VAL A 43 10.93 22.28 -31.79
N PRO A 44 9.97 23.14 -31.46
CA PRO A 44 9.84 23.67 -30.10
C PRO A 44 9.43 22.56 -29.14
N GLU A 45 10.39 22.00 -28.41
CA GLU A 45 10.09 21.11 -27.31
C GLU A 45 9.51 21.87 -26.11
N PRO A 46 8.56 21.27 -25.37
CA PRO A 46 8.12 21.81 -24.09
C PRO A 46 9.30 21.90 -23.15
N GLN A 47 9.77 23.12 -22.85
CA GLN A 47 10.72 23.31 -21.78
C GLN A 47 10.02 22.95 -20.47
N LYS A 48 10.37 21.78 -19.91
CA LYS A 48 10.03 21.45 -18.54
C LYS A 48 10.60 22.55 -17.67
N ARG A 49 9.73 23.34 -17.05
CA ARG A 49 10.16 24.27 -15.99
C ARG A 49 10.90 23.43 -14.95
N PRO A 50 12.09 23.84 -14.50
CA PRO A 50 12.74 23.13 -13.41
C PRO A 50 11.75 23.06 -12.25
N GLY A 51 11.46 21.84 -11.79
CA GLY A 51 10.56 21.62 -10.67
C GLY A 51 11.02 22.48 -9.50
N ARG A 52 10.07 23.09 -8.79
CA ARG A 52 10.37 23.89 -7.61
C ARG A 52 11.13 22.99 -6.63
N LYS A 53 12.32 23.40 -6.19
CA LYS A 53 13.10 22.66 -5.19
C LYS A 53 12.23 22.45 -3.97
N SER A 54 12.03 21.20 -3.58
CA SER A 54 11.26 20.84 -2.39
C SER A 54 12.10 21.16 -1.16
N LYS A 55 11.46 21.62 -0.08
CA LYS A 55 12.12 21.75 1.24
C LYS A 55 12.73 20.42 1.72
N LEU A 56 12.27 19.29 1.17
CA LEU A 56 12.74 17.95 1.50
C LEU A 56 14.03 17.56 0.75
N ASP A 57 14.40 18.27 -0.32
CA ASP A 57 15.53 17.89 -1.18
C ASP A 57 16.86 17.69 -0.42
N PRO A 58 17.21 18.54 0.58
CA PRO A 58 18.43 18.33 1.38
C PRO A 58 18.42 17.07 2.26
N TYR A 59 17.23 16.62 2.67
CA TYR A 59 17.05 15.50 3.61
C TYR A 59 16.77 14.17 2.91
N LYS A 60 16.56 14.19 1.58
CA LYS A 60 16.34 12.98 0.77
C LYS A 60 17.44 11.92 0.95
N PRO A 61 18.75 12.25 0.88
CA PRO A 61 19.80 11.24 1.01
C PRO A 61 19.73 10.49 2.35
N TYR A 62 19.51 11.23 3.45
CA TYR A 62 19.36 10.65 4.79
C TYR A 62 18.15 9.70 4.89
N ILE A 63 17.01 10.13 4.35
CA ILE A 63 15.79 9.31 4.34
C ILE A 63 15.99 8.02 3.56
N LEU A 64 16.66 8.09 2.41
CA LEU A 64 16.96 6.92 1.58
C LEU A 64 17.91 5.95 2.28
N GLU A 65 18.97 6.46 2.91
CA GLU A 65 19.92 5.65 3.69
C GLU A 65 19.21 4.92 4.83
N LYS A 66 18.40 5.62 5.61
CA LYS A 66 17.61 5.00 6.69
C LYS A 66 16.65 3.94 6.18
N LEU A 67 15.95 4.20 5.07
CA LEU A 67 15.04 3.21 4.48
C LEU A 67 15.78 1.96 3.94
N ASN A 68 17.05 2.09 3.56
CA ASN A 68 17.90 0.94 3.20
C ASN A 68 18.34 0.14 4.43
N GLU A 69 18.61 0.79 5.56
CA GLU A 69 18.95 0.11 6.83
C GLU A 69 17.78 -0.71 7.39
N GLY A 70 16.53 -0.27 7.19
CA GLY A 70 15.38 -1.03 7.67
C GLY A 70 14.02 -0.38 7.43
N PRO A 71 12.92 -1.10 7.79
CA PRO A 71 11.55 -0.65 7.55
C PRO A 71 11.10 0.40 8.58
N TYR A 72 11.70 1.59 8.54
CA TYR A 72 11.30 2.70 9.40
C TYR A 72 9.98 3.34 8.97
N THR A 73 9.21 3.84 9.93
CA THR A 73 7.97 4.53 9.65
C THR A 73 8.23 5.98 9.23
N ALA A 74 7.42 6.50 8.31
CA ALA A 74 7.52 7.91 7.89
C ALA A 74 7.36 8.90 9.06
N SER A 75 6.63 8.51 10.12
CA SER A 75 6.51 9.31 11.35
C SER A 75 7.83 9.43 12.11
N ARG A 76 8.61 8.33 12.19
CA ARG A 76 9.93 8.33 12.82
C ARG A 76 10.92 9.17 12.02
N LEU A 77 10.99 8.93 10.71
CA LEU A 77 11.86 9.70 9.81
C LEU A 77 11.53 11.20 9.84
N TYR A 78 10.24 11.56 9.90
CA TYR A 78 9.83 12.96 10.06
C TYR A 78 10.35 13.60 11.37
N ARG A 79 10.35 12.86 12.48
CA ARG A 79 10.88 13.36 13.75
C ARG A 79 12.39 13.59 13.67
N GLU A 80 13.12 12.63 13.12
CA GLU A 80 14.58 12.70 12.98
C GLU A 80 15.00 13.89 12.09
N ILE A 81 14.38 14.08 10.92
CA ILE A 81 14.71 15.22 10.06
C ILE A 81 14.27 16.56 10.65
N LYS A 82 13.21 16.58 11.48
CA LYS A 82 12.76 17.80 12.17
C LYS A 82 13.77 18.24 13.23
N GLU A 83 14.40 17.29 13.93
CA GLU A 83 15.53 17.54 14.82
C GLU A 83 16.76 18.06 14.05
N MET A 84 16.93 17.66 12.78
CA MET A 84 17.95 18.20 11.86
C MET A 84 17.57 19.54 11.20
N GLY A 85 16.51 20.20 11.67
CA GLY A 85 16.11 21.55 11.19
C GLY A 85 15.11 21.56 10.03
N PHE A 86 14.42 20.46 9.74
CA PHE A 86 13.41 20.43 8.68
C PHE A 86 12.15 21.25 9.05
N ASP A 87 11.91 22.31 8.28
CA ASP A 87 10.73 23.21 8.37
C ASP A 87 9.60 22.84 7.39
N GLY A 88 9.44 21.55 7.09
CA GLY A 88 8.41 21.06 6.18
C GLY A 88 7.31 20.27 6.88
N GLY A 89 6.24 20.01 6.13
CA GLY A 89 5.12 19.19 6.59
C GLY A 89 5.41 17.70 6.52
N LYS A 90 4.83 16.94 7.45
CA LYS A 90 4.91 15.46 7.52
C LYS A 90 4.41 14.78 6.24
N THR A 91 3.48 15.39 5.51
CA THR A 91 2.91 14.84 4.26
C THR A 91 3.96 14.63 3.19
N ILE A 92 4.89 15.58 3.01
CA ILE A 92 5.93 15.50 1.97
C ILE A 92 6.88 14.32 2.26
N VAL A 93 7.15 14.04 3.54
CA VAL A 93 7.94 12.86 3.96
C VAL A 93 7.18 11.56 3.70
N LYS A 94 5.88 11.53 4.03
CA LYS A 94 5.04 10.36 3.77
C LYS A 94 4.97 10.03 2.28
N ASP A 95 4.82 11.05 1.43
CA ASP A 95 4.74 10.87 -0.02
C ASP A 95 6.06 10.31 -0.56
N LEU A 96 7.20 10.86 -0.14
CA LEU A 96 8.51 10.33 -0.51
C LEU A 96 8.70 8.88 -0.05
N VAL A 97 8.40 8.58 1.22
CA VAL A 97 8.52 7.22 1.76
C VAL A 97 7.61 6.24 1.00
N ARG A 98 6.42 6.69 0.57
CA ARG A 98 5.49 5.87 -0.21
C ARG A 98 5.98 5.60 -1.63
N GLU A 99 6.66 6.56 -2.26
CA GLU A 99 7.27 6.37 -3.59
C GLU A 99 8.50 5.46 -3.56
N VAL A 100 9.34 5.64 -2.54
CA VAL A 100 10.62 4.93 -2.40
C VAL A 100 10.43 3.51 -1.91
N ARG A 101 9.54 3.30 -0.94
CA ARG A 101 9.37 1.98 -0.34
C ARG A 101 8.84 1.05 -1.43
N PRO A 102 9.54 -0.06 -1.75
CA PRO A 102 9.01 -1.03 -2.68
C PRO A 102 7.63 -1.44 -2.16
N LYS A 103 6.64 -1.51 -3.06
CA LYS A 103 5.38 -2.19 -2.74
C LYS A 103 5.80 -3.60 -2.38
N GLN A 104 5.96 -3.87 -1.08
CA GLN A 104 6.15 -5.22 -0.60
C GLN A 104 4.97 -5.97 -1.17
N GLY A 105 5.23 -6.78 -2.20
CA GLY A 105 4.27 -7.78 -2.64
C GLY A 105 3.87 -8.48 -1.36
N VAL A 106 2.56 -8.61 -1.14
CA VAL A 106 2.02 -9.39 -0.02
C VAL A 106 2.88 -10.63 0.06
N SER A 107 3.66 -10.78 1.14
CA SER A 107 4.52 -11.94 1.32
C SER A 107 3.63 -13.13 1.03
N ALA A 108 3.98 -13.95 0.02
CA ALA A 108 3.20 -15.13 -0.27
C ALA A 108 3.08 -15.87 1.06
N ILE A 109 1.89 -15.88 1.65
CA ILE A 109 1.66 -16.55 2.92
C ILE A 109 1.93 -18.01 2.56
N LEU A 110 3.09 -18.52 2.98
CA LEU A 110 3.43 -19.91 2.76
C LEU A 110 2.39 -20.70 3.54
N ARG A 111 1.41 -21.25 2.84
CA ARG A 111 0.34 -22.03 3.44
C ARG A 111 0.96 -23.34 3.89
N TYR A 112 1.13 -23.49 5.19
CA TYR A 112 1.50 -24.77 5.78
C TYR A 112 0.25 -25.65 5.73
N GLU A 113 0.19 -26.55 4.75
CA GLU A 113 -0.89 -27.53 4.60
C GLU A 113 -0.37 -28.91 5.00
N THR A 114 -1.00 -29.52 5.99
CA THR A 114 -0.70 -30.89 6.43
C THR A 114 -1.55 -31.88 5.64
N LYS A 115 -1.15 -33.16 5.58
CA LYS A 115 -1.98 -34.20 4.94
C LYS A 115 -3.30 -34.41 5.71
N PRO A 116 -4.36 -34.94 5.08
CA PRO A 116 -5.61 -35.30 5.77
C PRO A 116 -5.34 -36.14 7.03
N GLY A 117 -6.01 -35.82 8.14
CA GLY A 117 -5.89 -36.56 9.40
C GLY A 117 -4.60 -36.33 10.19
N VAL A 118 -3.64 -35.55 9.69
CA VAL A 118 -2.35 -35.34 10.39
C VAL A 118 -2.50 -34.35 11.53
N GLN A 119 -3.07 -33.18 11.29
CA GLN A 119 -3.04 -32.10 12.27
C GLN A 119 -4.35 -31.32 12.31
N ALA A 120 -4.76 -30.96 13.53
CA ALA A 120 -5.76 -29.95 13.80
C ALA A 120 -5.15 -28.82 14.64
N GLN A 121 -5.75 -27.63 14.56
CA GLN A 121 -5.42 -26.48 15.39
C GLN A 121 -6.61 -26.16 16.28
N VAL A 122 -6.34 -25.96 17.57
CA VAL A 122 -7.34 -25.61 18.58
C VAL A 122 -6.99 -24.27 19.18
N ASP A 123 -8.01 -23.42 19.34
CA ASP A 123 -7.92 -22.10 19.93
C ASP A 123 -9.17 -21.77 20.77
N TRP A 124 -8.99 -20.89 21.75
CA TRP A 124 -10.07 -20.37 22.60
C TRP A 124 -10.29 -18.88 22.35
N GLY A 125 -11.52 -18.50 22.00
CA GLY A 125 -11.93 -17.10 21.94
C GLY A 125 -12.72 -16.68 23.18
N GLU A 126 -12.35 -15.57 23.84
CA GLU A 126 -13.21 -14.90 24.82
C GLU A 126 -14.16 -13.92 24.09
N LEU A 127 -15.47 -14.15 24.18
CA LEU A 127 -16.49 -13.43 23.43
C LEU A 127 -17.30 -12.44 24.28
N GLY A 128 -16.77 -12.06 25.44
CA GLY A 128 -17.41 -11.13 26.38
C GLY A 128 -18.29 -11.84 27.40
N THR A 129 -19.37 -11.20 27.83
CA THR A 129 -20.25 -11.71 28.89
C THR A 129 -21.69 -11.81 28.43
N ILE A 130 -22.35 -12.89 28.82
CA ILE A 130 -23.79 -13.12 28.60
C ILE A 130 -24.50 -13.34 29.92
N GLU A 131 -25.79 -13.02 29.97
CA GLU A 131 -26.64 -13.29 31.13
C GLU A 131 -27.19 -14.73 31.05
N VAL A 132 -26.92 -15.52 32.07
CA VAL A 132 -27.43 -16.90 32.22
C VAL A 132 -27.98 -17.03 33.64
N ASP A 133 -29.25 -17.39 33.77
CA ASP A 133 -29.96 -17.52 35.05
C ASP A 133 -29.85 -16.27 35.95
N GLY A 134 -29.96 -15.07 35.36
CA GLY A 134 -29.87 -13.80 36.09
C GLY A 134 -28.47 -13.41 36.54
N LYS A 135 -27.42 -14.12 36.09
CA LYS A 135 -26.02 -13.82 36.40
C LYS A 135 -25.23 -13.58 35.12
N LEU A 136 -24.42 -12.53 35.13
CA LEU A 136 -23.45 -12.28 34.06
C LEU A 136 -22.30 -13.29 34.15
N LYS A 137 -22.10 -14.08 33.10
CA LYS A 137 -21.02 -15.06 32.97
C LYS A 137 -20.22 -14.77 31.71
N LYS A 138 -18.92 -15.05 31.75
CA LYS A 138 -18.06 -14.98 30.56
C LYS A 138 -18.44 -16.06 29.56
N LEU A 139 -18.42 -15.71 28.29
CA LEU A 139 -18.65 -16.63 27.17
C LEU A 139 -17.32 -16.91 26.48
N PHE A 140 -16.99 -18.18 26.36
CA PHE A 140 -15.83 -18.66 25.63
C PHE A 140 -16.28 -19.44 24.40
N CYS A 141 -15.37 -19.57 23.45
CA CYS A 141 -15.58 -20.23 22.18
C CYS A 141 -14.41 -21.19 21.95
N PHE A 142 -14.67 -22.48 22.04
CA PHE A 142 -13.77 -23.52 21.58
C PHE A 142 -13.83 -23.58 20.06
N ASN A 143 -12.68 -23.50 19.39
CA ASN A 143 -12.58 -23.57 17.94
C ASN A 143 -11.53 -24.60 17.54
N MET A 144 -11.94 -25.62 16.81
CA MET A 144 -11.04 -26.65 16.27
C MET A 144 -11.11 -26.66 14.74
N ILE A 145 -9.96 -26.56 14.09
CA ILE A 145 -9.83 -26.50 12.62
C ILE A 145 -8.91 -27.61 12.13
N LEU A 146 -9.37 -28.41 11.17
CA LEU A 146 -8.54 -29.41 10.50
C LEU A 146 -7.54 -28.75 9.54
N GLY A 147 -6.25 -29.09 9.65
CA GLY A 147 -5.16 -28.43 8.92
C GLY A 147 -5.25 -28.57 7.39
N TYR A 148 -5.73 -29.72 6.91
CA TYR A 148 -5.90 -30.01 5.48
C TYR A 148 -7.17 -29.37 4.90
N SER A 149 -8.35 -29.82 5.34
CA SER A 149 -9.64 -29.43 4.74
C SER A 149 -10.14 -28.06 5.18
N ARG A 150 -9.59 -27.51 6.27
CA ARG A 150 -10.08 -26.30 6.96
C ARG A 150 -11.52 -26.41 7.46
N MET A 151 -12.03 -27.64 7.55
CA MET A 151 -13.28 -27.89 8.25
C MET A 151 -13.15 -27.45 9.71
N ARG A 152 -14.17 -26.79 10.22
CA ARG A 152 -14.16 -26.15 11.53
C ARG A 152 -15.30 -26.68 12.38
N TYR A 153 -14.99 -26.95 13.63
CA TYR A 153 -15.94 -27.18 14.71
C TYR A 153 -15.86 -26.02 15.69
N VAL A 154 -17.00 -25.53 16.15
CA VAL A 154 -17.10 -24.42 17.12
C VAL A 154 -18.10 -24.79 18.19
N GLU A 155 -17.72 -24.60 19.45
CA GLU A 155 -18.58 -24.84 20.60
C GLU A 155 -18.46 -23.68 21.61
N PHE A 156 -19.59 -23.20 22.11
CA PHE A 156 -19.62 -22.11 23.08
C PHE A 156 -19.73 -22.66 24.49
N THR A 157 -18.89 -22.18 25.39
CA THR A 157 -18.83 -22.65 26.78
C THR A 157 -18.77 -21.49 27.75
N LEU A 158 -19.13 -21.77 29.00
CA LEU A 158 -19.05 -20.79 30.11
C LEU A 158 -17.79 -20.98 30.97
N SER A 159 -16.97 -21.99 30.67
CA SER A 159 -15.75 -22.36 31.38
C SER A 159 -14.69 -22.82 30.38
N ILE A 160 -13.42 -22.70 30.75
CA ILE A 160 -12.24 -23.18 30.01
C ILE A 160 -11.45 -24.20 30.84
N ASP A 161 -12.08 -24.80 31.85
CA ASP A 161 -11.45 -25.85 32.66
C ASP A 161 -11.15 -27.11 31.85
N THR A 162 -10.29 -27.97 32.39
CA THR A 162 -9.85 -29.20 31.72
C THR A 162 -11.02 -30.13 31.39
N SER A 163 -12.04 -30.20 32.23
CA SER A 163 -13.25 -31.00 31.96
C SER A 163 -14.01 -30.49 30.73
N THR A 164 -14.18 -29.18 30.62
CA THR A 164 -14.86 -28.53 29.49
C THR A 164 -14.04 -28.69 28.23
N LEU A 165 -12.71 -28.54 28.31
CA LEU A 165 -11.79 -28.78 27.21
C LEU A 165 -11.90 -30.21 26.67
N ILE A 166 -11.89 -31.22 27.55
CA ILE A 166 -12.03 -32.63 27.15
C ILE A 166 -13.39 -32.85 26.50
N GLN A 167 -14.47 -32.31 27.06
CA GLN A 167 -15.81 -32.47 26.50
C GLN A 167 -15.92 -31.85 25.10
N CYS A 168 -15.37 -30.64 24.89
CA CYS A 168 -15.35 -30.00 23.59
C CYS A 168 -14.60 -30.85 22.55
N HIS A 169 -13.51 -31.51 22.94
CA HIS A 169 -12.78 -32.42 22.06
C HIS A 169 -13.59 -33.65 21.69
N LEU A 170 -14.27 -34.28 22.66
CA LEU A 170 -15.12 -35.45 22.38
C LEU A 170 -16.23 -35.09 21.38
N ASN A 171 -16.90 -33.95 21.60
CA ASN A 171 -17.93 -33.47 20.68
C ASN A 171 -17.36 -33.13 19.30
N ALA A 172 -16.18 -32.51 19.24
CA ALA A 172 -15.50 -32.21 17.99
C ALA A 172 -15.11 -33.49 17.22
N PHE A 173 -14.58 -34.50 17.90
CA PHE A 173 -14.22 -35.78 17.28
C PHE A 173 -15.44 -36.53 16.78
N GLU A 174 -16.56 -36.49 17.51
CA GLU A 174 -17.84 -37.04 17.04
C GLU A 174 -18.32 -36.31 15.79
N HIS A 175 -18.24 -34.97 15.77
CA HIS A 175 -18.60 -34.16 14.60
C HIS A 175 -17.72 -34.46 13.37
N PHE A 176 -16.43 -34.67 13.57
CA PHE A 176 -15.50 -35.02 12.48
C PHE A 176 -15.50 -36.51 12.12
N GLU A 177 -16.25 -37.35 12.87
CA GLU A 177 -16.22 -38.81 12.77
C GLU A 177 -14.79 -39.39 12.91
N GLY A 178 -13.94 -38.73 13.70
CA GLY A 178 -12.53 -39.09 13.86
C GLY A 178 -11.68 -38.01 14.53
N PHE A 179 -10.39 -38.31 14.70
CA PHE A 179 -9.41 -37.39 15.30
C PHE A 179 -8.12 -37.35 14.48
N THR A 180 -7.33 -36.28 14.67
CA THR A 180 -6.03 -36.10 14.01
C THR A 180 -4.89 -36.70 14.84
N GLN A 181 -3.76 -37.01 14.19
CA GLN A 181 -2.57 -37.50 14.88
C GLN A 181 -2.00 -36.47 15.86
N GLU A 182 -2.05 -35.19 15.49
CA GLU A 182 -1.55 -34.08 16.28
C GLU A 182 -2.63 -33.01 16.45
N ILE A 183 -2.66 -32.38 17.62
CA ILE A 183 -3.46 -31.19 17.89
C ILE A 183 -2.50 -30.10 18.35
N LEU A 184 -2.43 -29.02 17.58
CA LEU A 184 -1.67 -27.83 17.91
C LEU A 184 -2.53 -26.86 18.71
N TYR A 185 -1.91 -26.30 19.74
CA TYR A 185 -2.46 -25.20 20.53
C TYR A 185 -1.50 -24.01 20.39
N ASP A 186 -2.05 -22.82 20.15
CA ASP A 186 -1.28 -21.60 20.41
C ASP A 186 -1.39 -21.31 21.91
N ASN A 187 -0.30 -20.87 22.55
CA ASN A 187 -0.08 -20.87 24.01
C ASN A 187 -1.38 -20.69 24.84
N MET A 188 -1.93 -21.81 25.32
CA MET A 188 -3.04 -21.84 26.29
C MET A 188 -2.57 -21.47 27.70
#